data_AF-A0A258SMK7-F1
#
_entry.id   AF-A0A258SMK7-F1
#
_cell.length_a   1.000
_cell.length_b   1.000
_cell.length_c   1.000
_cell.angle_alpha   90.00
_cell.angle_beta   90.00
_cell.angle_gamma   90.00
#
_symmetry.space_group_name_H-M   'P 1'
#
loop_
_entity.id
_entity.type
_entity.pdbx_description
1 polymer ?
#
loop_
_entity_poly.entity_id
_entity_poly.type
_entity_poly.pdbx_seq_one_letter_code
_entity_poly.pdbx_strand_id
1 'polypeptide(L)'
;MTGRQRRTVLFLALAGVAAWSIWLAGNESSSDAEDSADNVAEPKLRNNSVSPVAISPAPIPTPAKTREAQPRLALARTNLFPEQTWFVRPPPPPPYVIPPPQAPALPFGYMGRWQEADQTTYYLVRGTQPLSVRAGQVLDGVWQLEPMSNGILNFTYLPLNQTRSLRTGD
;
A
#
# COMPACT_ATOMS: atom_id res chain seq x y z
N MET A 1 -11.85 40.76 -57.98
CA MET A 1 -12.71 40.34 -56.85
C MET A 1 -13.44 41.56 -56.31
N THR A 2 -14.74 41.66 -56.54
CA THR A 2 -15.54 42.81 -56.07
C THR A 2 -15.68 42.78 -54.54
N GLY A 3 -15.72 43.93 -53.86
CA GLY A 3 -15.67 43.99 -52.38
C GLY A 3 -16.76 43.18 -51.66
N ARG A 4 -17.87 42.88 -52.36
CA ARG A 4 -18.96 42.02 -51.87
C ARG A 4 -18.55 40.55 -51.77
N GLN A 5 -17.75 40.04 -52.72
CA GLN A 5 -17.20 38.67 -52.67
C GLN A 5 -16.20 38.49 -51.53
N ARG A 6 -15.41 39.52 -51.22
CA ARG A 6 -14.45 39.46 -50.10
C ARG A 6 -15.16 39.37 -48.75
N ARG A 7 -16.26 40.10 -48.58
CA ARG A 7 -17.07 40.06 -47.34
C ARG A 7 -17.74 38.70 -47.15
N THR A 8 -18.32 38.11 -48.19
CA THR A 8 -18.93 36.78 -48.09
C THR A 8 -17.90 35.69 -47.77
N VAL A 9 -16.70 35.75 -48.35
CA VAL A 9 -15.61 34.82 -47.98
C VAL A 9 -15.20 34.99 -46.51
N LEU A 10 -15.14 36.24 -46.02
CA LEU A 10 -14.78 36.52 -44.63
C LEU A 10 -15.83 36.02 -43.63
N PHE A 11 -17.12 36.19 -43.95
CA PHE A 11 -18.20 35.65 -43.11
C PHE A 11 -18.26 34.13 -43.12
N LEU A 12 -18.00 33.47 -44.25
CA LEU A 12 -17.92 32.01 -44.32
C LEU A 12 -16.74 31.46 -43.51
N ALA A 13 -15.58 32.11 -43.57
CA ALA A 13 -14.42 31.74 -42.76
C ALA A 13 -14.71 31.88 -41.26
N LEU A 14 -15.34 32.99 -40.86
CA LEU A 14 -15.71 33.24 -39.46
C LEU A 14 -16.75 32.23 -38.94
N ALA A 15 -17.78 31.93 -39.74
CA ALA A 15 -18.79 30.93 -39.39
C ALA A 15 -18.19 29.53 -39.24
N GLY A 16 -17.21 29.18 -40.07
CA GLY A 16 -16.48 27.91 -39.96
C GLY A 16 -15.74 27.79 -38.62
N VAL A 17 -15.04 28.84 -38.19
CA VAL A 17 -14.32 28.84 -36.91
C VAL A 17 -15.27 28.76 -35.71
N ALA A 18 -16.39 29.49 -35.75
CA ALA A 18 -17.39 29.47 -34.68
C ALA A 18 -18.07 28.09 -34.54
N ALA A 19 -18.41 27.45 -35.67
CA ALA A 19 -18.99 26.11 -35.67
C ALA A 19 -18.01 25.06 -35.10
N TRP A 20 -16.71 25.21 -35.37
CA TRP A 20 -15.68 24.31 -34.85
C TRP A 20 -15.51 24.44 -33.34
N SER A 21 -15.62 25.65 -32.79
CA SER A 21 -15.53 25.88 -31.35
C SER A 21 -16.72 25.31 -30.55
N ILE A 22 -17.93 25.36 -31.12
CA ILE A 22 -19.15 24.84 -30.47
C ILE A 22 -19.12 23.31 -30.38
N TRP A 23 -18.51 22.63 -31.34
CA TRP A 23 -18.43 21.17 -31.34
C TRP A 23 -17.53 20.62 -30.21
N LEU A 24 -16.50 21.37 -29.77
CA LEU A 24 -15.65 20.94 -28.65
C LEU A 24 -16.37 21.01 -27.28
N ALA A 25 -17.27 21.98 -27.08
CA ALA A 25 -17.92 22.20 -25.78
C ALA A 25 -19.02 21.18 -25.44
N GLY A 26 -19.54 20.44 -26.44
CA GLY A 26 -20.59 19.43 -26.23
C GLY A 26 -20.11 18.10 -25.65
N ASN A 27 -18.81 17.91 -25.44
CA ASN A 27 -18.22 16.62 -25.07
C ASN A 27 -17.80 16.53 -23.58
N GLU A 28 -18.12 17.54 -22.77
CA GLU A 28 -17.79 17.60 -21.33
C GLU A 28 -19.06 17.72 -20.46
N SER A 29 -19.88 16.68 -20.44
CA SER A 29 -20.97 16.62 -19.45
C SER A 29 -21.33 15.18 -19.10
N SER A 30 -20.57 14.57 -18.20
CA SER A 30 -21.00 13.36 -17.47
C SER A 30 -20.02 12.97 -16.37
N SER A 31 -20.22 13.48 -15.16
CA SER A 31 -20.00 12.73 -13.92
C SER A 31 -20.41 13.60 -12.74
N ASP A 32 -21.54 13.28 -12.12
CA ASP A 32 -21.73 13.38 -10.67
C ASP A 32 -23.03 12.65 -10.34
N ALA A 33 -22.89 11.32 -10.30
CA ALA A 33 -23.77 10.42 -9.57
C ALA A 33 -22.98 9.88 -8.36
N GLU A 34 -23.68 9.21 -7.46
CA GLU A 34 -23.21 8.47 -6.27
C GLU A 34 -23.29 9.32 -4.99
N ASP A 35 -24.44 9.39 -4.30
CA ASP A 35 -25.06 8.32 -3.51
C ASP A 35 -24.03 7.63 -2.59
N SER A 36 -23.76 8.24 -1.45
CA SER A 36 -22.98 7.64 -0.37
C SER A 36 -23.93 7.08 0.69
N ALA A 37 -24.17 5.78 0.61
CA ALA A 37 -24.84 5.00 1.63
C ALA A 37 -23.89 4.74 2.82
N ASP A 38 -24.08 5.48 3.90
CA ASP A 38 -23.42 5.27 5.20
C ASP A 38 -23.82 3.91 5.80
N ASN A 39 -22.87 2.97 5.87
CA ASN A 39 -23.01 1.72 6.64
C ASN A 39 -22.32 1.88 8.00
N VAL A 40 -23.11 2.13 9.03
CA VAL A 40 -22.68 2.18 10.44
C VAL A 40 -22.58 0.75 10.99
N ALA A 41 -21.41 0.38 11.53
CA ALA A 41 -21.16 -0.91 12.16
C ALA A 41 -21.57 -0.90 13.65
N GLU A 42 -22.38 -1.88 14.06
CA GLU A 42 -22.86 -2.05 15.44
C GLU A 42 -21.97 -3.04 16.23
N PRO A 43 -21.53 -2.72 17.47
CA PRO A 43 -20.61 -3.57 18.23
C PRO A 43 -21.35 -4.65 19.04
N LYS A 44 -20.96 -5.92 18.86
CA LYS A 44 -21.48 -7.08 19.61
C LYS A 44 -20.68 -7.32 20.90
N LEU A 45 -21.31 -7.15 22.06
CA LEU A 45 -20.77 -7.51 23.38
C LEU A 45 -20.85 -9.04 23.61
N ARG A 46 -19.73 -9.68 24.00
CA ARG A 46 -19.70 -11.10 24.40
C ARG A 46 -19.90 -11.23 25.92
N ASN A 47 -20.98 -11.88 26.33
CA ASN A 47 -21.26 -12.29 27.69
C ASN A 47 -20.56 -13.62 28.01
N ASN A 48 -19.77 -13.69 29.08
CA ASN A 48 -19.10 -14.91 29.53
C ASN A 48 -19.69 -15.34 30.88
N SER A 49 -20.66 -16.25 30.85
CA SER A 49 -21.22 -16.87 32.05
C SER A 49 -20.31 -17.98 32.55
N VAL A 50 -19.80 -17.87 33.79
CA VAL A 50 -19.14 -18.98 34.50
C VAL A 50 -20.16 -19.61 35.45
N SER A 51 -20.42 -20.92 35.28
CA SER A 51 -21.22 -21.71 36.22
C SER A 51 -20.39 -22.11 37.44
N PRO A 52 -20.90 -22.02 38.68
CA PRO A 52 -20.19 -22.47 39.86
C PRO A 52 -20.35 -23.99 40.05
N VAL A 53 -19.24 -24.70 40.28
CA VAL A 53 -19.26 -26.12 40.69
C VAL A 53 -19.59 -26.20 42.17
N ALA A 54 -20.62 -26.99 42.50
CA ALA A 54 -21.04 -27.29 43.87
C ALA A 54 -20.03 -28.21 44.58
N ILE A 55 -19.69 -27.88 45.82
CA ILE A 55 -18.83 -28.69 46.70
C ILE A 55 -19.72 -29.57 47.56
N SER A 56 -19.53 -30.89 47.51
CA SER A 56 -20.15 -31.84 48.45
C SER A 56 -19.11 -32.26 49.50
N PRO A 57 -19.41 -32.22 50.81
CA PRO A 57 -18.44 -32.58 51.84
C PRO A 57 -18.42 -34.09 52.09
N ALA A 58 -17.22 -34.69 52.08
CA ALA A 58 -16.97 -36.06 52.52
C ALA A 58 -16.47 -36.09 53.99
N PRO A 59 -16.71 -37.18 54.74
CA PRO A 59 -16.78 -37.17 56.20
C PRO A 59 -15.41 -37.29 56.91
N ILE A 60 -15.41 -36.82 58.16
CA ILE A 60 -14.27 -36.76 59.09
C ILE A 60 -13.91 -38.17 59.62
N PRO A 61 -12.64 -38.60 59.59
CA PRO A 61 -12.18 -39.71 60.41
C PRO A 61 -11.64 -39.24 61.79
N THR A 62 -12.11 -39.92 62.83
CA THR A 62 -11.76 -39.84 64.27
C THR A 62 -10.36 -40.44 64.57
N PRO A 63 -9.81 -40.36 65.81
CA PRO A 63 -8.54 -39.68 66.06
C PRO A 63 -7.35 -40.59 66.42
N ALA A 64 -6.17 -40.00 66.26
CA ALA A 64 -4.97 -40.11 67.11
C ALA A 64 -4.42 -41.50 67.48
N LYS A 65 -3.40 -41.93 66.72
CA LYS A 65 -2.27 -42.69 67.27
C LYS A 65 -1.14 -41.70 67.56
N THR A 66 -0.84 -41.47 68.83
CA THR A 66 0.27 -40.62 69.30
C THR A 66 1.57 -41.13 68.70
N ARG A 67 2.02 -40.47 67.63
CA ARG A 67 3.34 -40.67 67.04
C ARG A 67 4.31 -39.84 67.87
N GLU A 68 5.26 -40.52 68.52
CA GLU A 68 6.40 -39.91 69.19
C GLU A 68 6.92 -38.73 68.36
N ALA A 69 6.91 -37.57 68.98
CA ALA A 69 7.36 -36.34 68.36
C ALA A 69 8.89 -36.41 68.20
N GLN A 70 9.33 -36.97 67.08
CA GLN A 70 10.57 -36.53 66.45
C GLN A 70 10.56 -35.00 66.46
N PRO A 71 11.70 -34.33 66.72
CA PRO A 71 11.73 -32.88 66.79
C PRO A 71 11.19 -32.34 65.46
N ARG A 72 9.91 -31.89 65.47
CA ARG A 72 9.22 -31.33 64.28
C ARG A 72 9.99 -30.14 63.70
N LEU A 73 10.90 -29.59 64.50
CA LEU A 73 11.79 -28.49 64.22
C LEU A 73 12.94 -28.86 63.26
N ALA A 74 13.25 -30.14 63.04
CA ALA A 74 14.25 -30.54 62.04
C ALA A 74 13.80 -30.18 60.61
N LEU A 75 12.49 -30.25 60.34
CA LEU A 75 11.87 -29.80 59.09
C LEU A 75 11.75 -28.27 59.01
N ALA A 76 11.84 -27.55 60.13
CA ALA A 76 11.72 -26.09 60.16
C ALA A 76 12.97 -25.36 59.65
N ARG A 77 14.09 -26.09 59.44
CA ARG A 77 15.30 -25.54 58.81
C ARG A 77 15.28 -25.64 57.28
N THR A 78 14.28 -26.31 56.71
CA THR A 78 14.09 -26.36 55.27
C THR A 78 13.31 -25.12 54.84
N ASN A 79 13.84 -24.37 53.87
CA ASN A 79 13.10 -23.26 53.26
C ASN A 79 11.90 -23.83 52.48
N LEU A 80 10.69 -23.66 53.04
CA LEU A 80 9.45 -24.13 52.43
C LEU A 80 8.94 -23.21 51.30
N PHE A 81 9.60 -22.07 51.11
CA PHE A 81 9.29 -21.06 50.10
C PHE A 81 10.59 -20.64 49.38
N PRO A 82 11.22 -21.55 48.62
CA PRO A 82 12.38 -21.19 47.82
C PRO A 82 11.97 -20.10 46.81
N GLU A 83 12.86 -19.14 46.57
CA GLU A 83 12.61 -18.09 45.59
C GLU A 83 12.47 -18.70 44.19
N GLN A 84 11.34 -18.44 43.54
CA GLN A 84 11.05 -18.92 42.20
C GLN A 84 11.36 -17.81 41.19
N THR A 85 12.29 -18.08 40.27
CA THR A 85 12.59 -17.18 39.15
C THR A 85 11.75 -17.56 37.92
N TRP A 86 11.11 -16.55 37.31
CA TRP A 86 10.38 -16.68 36.05
C TRP A 86 11.24 -16.30 34.83
N PHE A 87 12.55 -16.53 34.92
CA PHE A 87 13.44 -16.19 33.82
C PHE A 87 13.18 -17.08 32.60
N VAL A 88 12.51 -16.52 31.59
CA VAL A 88 12.41 -17.10 30.24
C VAL A 88 13.58 -16.55 29.43
N ARG A 89 14.45 -17.44 28.95
CA ARG A 89 15.56 -17.05 28.07
C ARG A 89 14.98 -16.38 26.81
N PRO A 90 15.41 -15.17 26.43
CA PRO A 90 14.98 -14.57 25.18
C PRO A 90 15.41 -15.47 24.00
N PRO A 91 14.58 -15.57 22.95
CA PRO A 91 14.93 -16.36 21.77
C PRO A 91 16.22 -15.84 21.13
N PRO A 92 17.02 -16.72 20.50
CA PRO A 92 18.22 -16.31 19.79
C PRO A 92 17.86 -15.31 18.69
N PRO A 93 18.72 -14.32 18.41
CA PRO A 93 18.49 -13.39 17.31
C PRO A 93 18.41 -14.16 15.99
N PRO A 94 17.55 -13.74 15.05
CA PRO A 94 17.48 -14.37 13.74
C PRO A 94 18.82 -14.27 13.03
N PRO A 95 19.19 -15.28 12.22
CA PRO A 95 20.42 -15.25 11.44
C PRO A 95 20.46 -14.02 10.52
N TYR A 96 21.63 -13.40 10.43
CA TYR A 96 21.85 -12.23 9.57
C TYR A 96 21.80 -12.65 8.11
N VAL A 97 20.81 -12.17 7.37
CA VAL A 97 20.68 -12.34 5.92
C VAL A 97 21.08 -11.05 5.23
N ILE A 98 21.99 -11.13 4.26
CA ILE A 98 22.35 -9.99 3.41
C ILE A 98 21.15 -9.73 2.48
N PRO A 99 20.58 -8.52 2.43
CA PRO A 99 19.47 -8.23 1.54
C PRO A 99 19.90 -8.35 0.08
N PRO A 100 19.02 -8.81 -0.81
CA PRO A 100 19.33 -8.90 -2.23
C PRO A 100 19.64 -7.52 -2.81
N PRO A 101 20.45 -7.45 -3.89
CA PRO A 101 20.70 -6.19 -4.55
C PRO A 101 19.39 -5.63 -5.09
N GLN A 102 19.20 -4.34 -4.90
CA GLN A 102 17.98 -3.62 -5.26
C GLN A 102 18.31 -2.57 -6.33
N ALA A 103 17.42 -2.44 -7.31
CA ALA A 103 17.54 -1.43 -8.35
C ALA A 103 17.64 -0.01 -7.74
N PRO A 104 18.47 0.85 -8.32
CA PRO A 104 18.63 2.21 -7.83
C PRO A 104 17.34 3.04 -7.95
N ALA A 105 17.33 4.22 -7.33
CA ALA A 105 16.27 5.20 -7.51
C ALA A 105 16.22 5.66 -8.97
N LEU A 106 15.02 5.98 -9.44
CA LEU A 106 14.81 6.40 -10.82
C LEU A 106 15.45 7.78 -11.06
N PRO A 107 16.33 7.95 -12.05
CA PRO A 107 16.96 9.25 -12.33
C PRO A 107 16.08 10.16 -13.23
N PHE A 108 14.87 9.71 -13.58
CA PHE A 108 13.97 10.40 -14.50
C PHE A 108 12.79 11.03 -13.74
N GLY A 109 12.49 12.28 -14.06
CA GLY A 109 11.23 12.93 -13.76
C GLY A 109 10.29 12.87 -14.97
N TYR A 110 8.99 12.78 -14.72
CA TYR A 110 7.99 12.85 -15.77
C TYR A 110 7.60 14.32 -16.04
N MET A 111 7.62 14.73 -17.32
CA MET A 111 7.15 16.07 -17.73
C MET A 111 5.81 16.02 -18.46
N GLY A 112 5.55 14.96 -19.21
CA GLY A 112 4.33 14.86 -20.00
C GLY A 112 4.37 13.72 -21.01
N ARG A 113 3.30 13.59 -21.77
CA ARG A 113 3.19 12.68 -22.90
C ARG A 113 2.51 13.38 -24.05
N TRP A 114 2.91 13.02 -25.26
CA TRP A 114 2.26 13.40 -26.49
C TRP A 114 1.74 12.14 -27.17
N GLN A 115 0.44 12.11 -27.47
CA GLN A 115 -0.20 11.02 -28.17
C GLN A 115 -0.47 11.46 -29.60
N GLU A 116 0.02 10.68 -30.56
CA GLU A 116 -0.15 10.93 -31.98
C GLU A 116 -0.64 9.66 -32.66
N ALA A 117 -1.93 9.63 -33.02
CA ALA A 117 -2.64 8.48 -33.56
C ALA A 117 -2.40 7.18 -32.75
N ASP A 118 -1.41 6.39 -33.13
CA ASP A 118 -1.07 5.07 -32.55
C ASP A 118 0.27 5.08 -31.77
N GLN A 119 0.93 6.24 -31.65
CA GLN A 119 2.21 6.36 -30.95
C GLN A 119 2.10 7.33 -29.78
N THR A 120 2.55 6.88 -28.61
CA THR A 120 2.74 7.75 -27.44
C THR A 120 4.22 8.02 -27.24
N THR A 121 4.57 9.31 -27.24
CA THR A 121 5.91 9.79 -26.90
C THR A 121 5.87 10.38 -25.49
N TYR A 122 6.69 9.86 -24.59
CA TYR A 122 6.82 10.34 -23.23
C TYR A 122 7.98 11.33 -23.15
N TYR A 123 7.73 12.47 -22.52
CA TYR A 123 8.74 13.47 -22.21
C TYR A 123 9.18 13.33 -20.76
N LEU A 124 10.45 13.00 -20.60
CA LEU A 124 11.11 12.79 -19.32
C LEU A 124 12.20 13.85 -19.13
N VAL A 125 12.60 14.07 -17.90
CA VAL A 125 13.76 14.89 -17.55
C VAL A 125 14.74 14.08 -16.72
N ARG A 126 16.02 14.10 -17.08
CA ARG A 126 17.10 13.54 -16.27
C ARG A 126 17.94 14.68 -15.71
N GLY A 127 17.69 15.04 -14.46
CA GLY A 127 18.28 16.23 -13.85
C GLY A 127 17.82 17.50 -14.59
N THR A 128 18.64 17.99 -15.53
CA THR A 128 18.36 19.17 -16.37
C THR A 128 18.21 18.85 -17.86
N GLN A 129 18.39 17.59 -18.26
CA GLN A 129 18.31 17.19 -19.65
C GLN A 129 16.90 16.70 -19.99
N PRO A 130 16.21 17.28 -20.98
CA PRO A 130 14.96 16.74 -21.50
C PRO A 130 15.24 15.53 -22.41
N LEU A 131 14.42 14.49 -22.29
CA LEU A 131 14.45 13.29 -23.12
C LEU A 131 13.06 12.99 -23.66
N SER A 132 12.97 12.66 -24.94
CA SER A 132 11.77 12.15 -25.59
C SER A 132 11.95 10.65 -25.85
N VAL A 133 11.09 9.83 -25.28
CA VAL A 133 11.19 8.37 -25.37
C VAL A 133 9.86 7.71 -25.65
N ARG A 134 9.91 6.54 -26.29
CA ARG A 134 8.72 5.72 -26.55
C ARG A 134 8.72 4.47 -25.68
N ALA A 135 7.54 3.89 -25.49
CA ALA A 135 7.43 2.60 -24.82
C ALA A 135 8.29 1.54 -25.54
N GLY A 136 8.97 0.71 -24.77
CA GLY A 136 9.94 -0.29 -25.22
C GLY A 136 11.36 0.24 -25.44
N GLN A 137 11.58 1.56 -25.44
CA GLN A 137 12.91 2.14 -25.68
C GLN A 137 13.83 2.00 -24.47
N VAL A 138 15.12 1.76 -24.72
CA VAL A 138 16.16 1.70 -23.67
C VAL A 138 16.81 3.07 -23.49
N LEU A 139 16.75 3.59 -22.27
CA LEU A 139 17.39 4.79 -21.77
C LEU A 139 18.71 4.42 -21.08
N ASP A 140 19.76 5.17 -21.41
CA ASP A 140 21.09 5.07 -20.78
C ASP A 140 21.75 3.68 -20.83
N GLY A 141 21.22 2.77 -21.67
CA GLY A 141 21.68 1.38 -21.76
C GLY A 141 21.34 0.50 -20.55
N VAL A 142 20.64 1.03 -19.55
CA VAL A 142 20.36 0.32 -18.28
C VAL A 142 18.89 0.34 -17.88
N TRP A 143 18.08 1.24 -18.44
CA TRP A 143 16.66 1.35 -18.15
C TRP A 143 15.84 1.13 -19.42
N GLN A 144 14.85 0.26 -19.40
CA GLN A 144 13.88 0.14 -20.48
C GLN A 144 12.56 0.76 -20.04
N LEU A 145 11.96 1.61 -20.87
CA LEU A 145 10.63 2.13 -20.61
C LEU A 145 9.57 1.10 -20.99
N GLU A 146 8.64 0.82 -20.10
CA GLU A 146 7.47 -0.02 -20.37
C GLU A 146 6.26 0.84 -20.80
N PRO A 147 5.25 0.23 -21.45
CA PRO A 147 3.98 0.89 -21.70
C PRO A 147 3.35 1.44 -20.41
N MET A 148 2.88 2.68 -20.45
CA MET A 148 2.17 3.27 -19.32
C MET A 148 0.90 2.46 -19.00
N SER A 149 0.68 2.19 -17.72
CA SER A 149 -0.53 1.52 -17.23
C SER A 149 -1.08 2.27 -16.03
N ASN A 150 -2.37 2.62 -16.07
CA ASN A 150 -3.11 3.22 -14.95
C ASN A 150 -2.45 4.49 -14.34
N GLY A 151 -1.98 5.43 -15.16
CA GLY A 151 -1.32 6.64 -14.63
C GLY A 151 0.13 6.42 -14.16
N ILE A 152 0.70 5.23 -14.38
CA ILE A 152 2.03 4.87 -13.90
C ILE A 152 2.92 4.49 -15.08
N LEU A 153 4.11 5.11 -15.14
CA LEU A 153 5.17 4.73 -16.04
C LEU A 153 6.08 3.73 -15.35
N ASN A 154 6.25 2.56 -15.96
CA ASN A 154 7.13 1.53 -15.43
C ASN A 154 8.45 1.52 -16.19
N PHE A 155 9.54 1.35 -15.48
CA PHE A 155 10.89 1.28 -16.01
C PHE A 155 11.56 0.01 -15.55
N THR A 156 12.02 -0.81 -16.47
CA THR A 156 12.72 -2.06 -16.17
C THR A 156 14.22 -1.81 -16.13
N TYR A 157 14.86 -2.08 -15.00
CA TYR A 157 16.32 -2.02 -14.86
C TYR A 157 16.93 -3.29 -15.42
N LEU A 158 17.53 -3.23 -16.62
CA LEU A 158 18.01 -4.42 -17.34
C LEU A 158 18.99 -5.28 -16.54
N PRO A 159 19.97 -4.72 -15.79
CA PRO A 159 20.96 -5.55 -15.11
C PRO A 159 20.39 -6.45 -13.99
N LEU A 160 19.28 -6.04 -13.36
CA LEU A 160 18.60 -6.85 -12.32
C LEU A 160 17.22 -7.36 -12.76
N ASN A 161 16.74 -7.00 -13.95
CA ASN A 161 15.36 -7.21 -14.41
C ASN A 161 14.31 -6.78 -13.36
N GLN A 162 14.57 -5.66 -12.69
CA GLN A 162 13.68 -5.12 -11.66
C GLN A 162 12.94 -3.91 -12.17
N THR A 163 11.63 -3.88 -11.98
CA THR A 163 10.78 -2.77 -12.40
C THR A 163 10.71 -1.67 -11.33
N ARG A 164 10.74 -0.42 -11.78
CA ARG A 164 10.49 0.78 -10.97
C ARG A 164 9.34 1.57 -11.56
N SER A 165 8.39 1.91 -10.70
CA SER A 165 7.24 2.73 -11.07
C SER A 165 7.52 4.21 -10.83
N LEU A 166 7.03 5.03 -11.75
CA LEU A 166 7.00 6.48 -11.67
C LEU A 166 5.56 6.93 -11.81
N ARG A 167 5.02 7.56 -10.76
CA ARG A 167 3.68 8.14 -10.82
C ARG A 167 3.69 9.36 -11.75
N THR A 168 2.80 9.32 -12.74
CA THR A 168 2.44 10.46 -13.55
C THR A 168 1.32 11.19 -12.81
N GLY A 169 1.53 12.44 -12.41
CA GLY A 169 0.60 13.17 -11.53
C GLY A 169 -0.67 13.66 -12.21
N ASP A 170 -1.35 12.80 -12.96
CA ASP A 170 -2.71 12.99 -13.49
C ASP A 170 -3.76 12.72 -12.40
#